data_AF-A0A8D8AEJ0-F1
#
_entry.id   AF-A0A8D8AEJ0-F1
#
_cell.length_a   1.000
_cell.length_b   1.000
_cell.length_c   1.000
_cell.angle_alpha   90.00
_cell.angle_beta   90.00
_cell.angle_gamma   90.00
#
_symmetry.space_group_name_H-M   'P 1'
#
loop_
_entity.id
_entity.type
_entity.pdbx_description
1 polymer ?
#
loop_
_entity_poly.entity_id
_entity_poly.type
_entity_poly.pdbx_seq_one_letter_code
_entity_poly.pdbx_strand_id
1 'polypeptide(L)'
;MNRGVLLNTDEMGSLKLALAYEKALASESHRIHKKISHAHGEGQVYDPDVAHYLDEKIIEYQSGVIRDLTGHIHNLQAILGESTRDLGLHMFDEYLAKA
;
A
#
# COMPACT_ATOMS: atom_id res chain seq x y z
N MET A 1 14.67 11.14 0.08
CA MET A 1 14.36 10.36 1.29
C MET A 1 15.66 10.00 1.99
N ASN A 2 15.75 10.26 3.30
CA ASN A 2 16.97 10.08 4.07
C ASN A 2 17.07 8.61 4.55
N ARG A 3 18.08 7.86 4.09
CA ARG A 3 18.22 6.40 4.29
C ARG A 3 18.24 5.97 5.76
N GLY A 4 18.65 6.86 6.67
CA GLY A 4 18.70 6.60 8.11
C GLY A 4 17.32 6.47 8.80
N VAL A 5 16.24 6.96 8.20
CA VAL A 5 14.88 6.85 8.75
C VAL A 5 14.28 5.45 8.54
N LEU A 6 14.74 4.74 7.50
CA LEU A 6 14.28 3.39 7.16
C LEU A 6 14.78 2.30 8.12
N LEU A 7 15.84 2.58 8.89
CA LEU A 7 16.51 1.58 9.75
C LEU A 7 16.14 1.74 11.23
N ASN A 8 15.31 2.72 11.59
CA ASN A 8 15.00 3.05 12.97
C ASN A 8 13.51 3.44 13.12
N THR A 9 12.63 2.64 12.53
CA THR A 9 11.18 2.84 12.56
C THR A 9 10.53 1.76 13.42
N ASP A 10 9.65 2.18 14.33
CA ASP A 10 8.80 1.26 15.09
C ASP A 10 7.75 0.58 14.17
N GLU A 11 6.99 -0.37 14.71
CA GLU A 11 6.00 -1.15 13.96
C GLU A 11 4.97 -0.24 13.28
N MET A 12 4.54 0.82 14.00
CA MET A 12 3.62 1.82 13.49
C MET A 12 4.22 2.61 12.31
N GLY A 13 5.47 3.05 12.44
CA GLY A 13 6.20 3.74 11.39
C GLY A 13 6.41 2.87 10.17
N SER A 14 6.69 1.58 10.37
CA SER A 14 6.84 0.59 9.31
C SER A 14 5.54 0.40 8.52
N LEU A 15 4.40 0.24 9.19
CA LEU A 15 3.09 0.13 8.53
C LEU A 15 2.70 1.41 7.79
N LYS A 16 2.94 2.59 8.38
CA LYS A 16 2.68 3.87 7.72
C LYS A 16 3.52 4.07 6.48
N LEU A 17 4.79 3.65 6.53
CA LEU A 17 5.69 3.70 5.39
C LEU A 17 5.23 2.75 4.28
N ALA A 18 4.86 1.52 4.61
CA ALA A 18 4.29 0.58 3.65
C ALA A 18 3.03 1.16 2.99
N LEU A 19 2.10 1.71 3.76
CA LEU A 19 0.90 2.37 3.23
C LEU A 19 1.23 3.54 2.29
N ALA A 20 2.25 4.33 2.60
CA ALA A 20 2.69 5.43 1.74
C ALA A 20 3.24 4.91 0.41
N TYR A 21 4.01 3.82 0.42
CA TYR A 21 4.50 3.19 -0.81
C TYR A 21 3.37 2.61 -1.66
N GLU A 22 2.42 1.91 -1.06
CA GLU A 22 1.27 1.35 -1.79
C GLU A 22 0.42 2.44 -2.46
N LYS A 23 0.19 3.56 -1.76
CA LYS A 23 -0.50 4.72 -2.35
C LYS A 23 0.27 5.36 -3.50
N ALA A 24 1.60 5.42 -3.38
CA ALA A 24 2.46 5.94 -4.45
C ALA A 24 2.43 5.01 -5.68
N LEU A 25 2.54 3.70 -5.47
CA LEU A 25 2.43 2.69 -6.53
C LEU A 25 1.06 2.74 -7.22
N ALA A 26 -0.03 2.89 -6.45
CA ALA A 26 -1.37 3.01 -7.02
C ALA A 26 -1.53 4.27 -7.86
N SER A 27 -1.03 5.40 -7.36
CA SER A 27 -1.05 6.67 -8.11
C SER A 27 -0.27 6.58 -9.42
N GLU A 28 0.92 5.97 -9.40
CA GLU A 28 1.72 5.78 -10.61
C GLU A 28 1.09 4.78 -11.58
N SER A 29 0.51 3.68 -11.08
CA SER A 29 -0.22 2.72 -11.90
C SER A 29 -1.37 3.40 -12.66
N HIS A 30 -2.20 4.18 -11.96
CA HIS A 30 -3.27 4.95 -12.59
C HIS A 30 -2.75 6.00 -13.57
N ARG A 31 -1.61 6.64 -13.30
CA ARG A 31 -1.00 7.61 -14.21
C ARG A 31 -0.54 6.95 -15.51
N ILE A 32 0.07 5.77 -15.42
CA ILE A 32 0.48 4.99 -16.60
C ILE A 32 -0.76 4.51 -17.35
N HIS A 33 -1.71 3.89 -16.66
CA HIS A 33 -2.97 3.41 -17.24
C HIS A 33 -3.69 4.52 -18.01
N LYS A 34 -3.86 5.71 -17.42
CA LYS A 34 -4.47 6.86 -18.09
C LYS A 34 -3.75 7.28 -19.38
N LYS A 35 -2.42 7.15 -19.42
CA LYS A 35 -1.61 7.53 -20.60
C LYS A 35 -1.80 6.56 -21.76
N ILE A 36 -2.01 5.28 -21.48
CA ILE A 36 -2.03 4.21 -22.50
C ILE A 36 -3.44 3.72 -22.86
N SER A 37 -4.43 3.95 -21.99
CA SER A 37 -5.82 3.52 -22.17
C SER A 37 -6.64 4.43 -23.09
N HIS A 38 -6.11 5.59 -23.47
CA HIS A 38 -6.80 6.54 -24.34
C HIS A 38 -5.93 6.92 -25.55
N ALA A 39 -6.49 6.77 -26.74
CA ALA A 39 -5.92 7.33 -27.96
C ALA A 39 -6.17 8.85 -27.99
N HIS A 40 -5.38 9.65 -27.27
CA HIS A 40 -5.54 11.11 -27.35
C HIS A 40 -4.80 11.69 -28.58
N GLY A 41 -5.35 11.48 -29.77
CA GLY A 41 -4.93 12.16 -31.00
C GLY A 41 -3.66 11.62 -31.66
N GLU A 42 -3.28 12.25 -32.78
CA GLU A 42 -2.14 11.85 -33.60
C GLU A 42 -0.82 11.92 -32.81
N GLY A 43 -0.06 10.80 -32.81
CA GLY A 43 1.22 10.70 -32.13
C GLY A 43 1.19 10.19 -30.68
N GLN A 44 0.02 9.80 -30.15
CA GLN A 44 -0.08 9.19 -28.83
C GLN A 44 -0.06 7.66 -28.84
N VAL A 45 0.53 7.09 -27.78
CA VAL A 45 0.69 5.66 -27.58
C VAL A 45 -0.60 5.12 -26.94
N TYR A 46 -1.40 4.42 -27.74
CA TYR A 46 -2.52 3.62 -27.27
C TYR A 46 -2.09 2.16 -27.18
N ASP A 47 -2.10 1.60 -25.98
CA ASP A 47 -1.67 0.22 -25.71
C ASP A 47 -2.69 -0.46 -24.77
N PRO A 48 -3.74 -1.06 -25.35
CA PRO A 48 -4.80 -1.69 -24.57
C PRO A 48 -4.34 -2.96 -23.86
N ASP A 49 -3.32 -3.65 -24.37
CA ASP A 49 -2.80 -4.87 -23.75
C ASP A 49 -2.09 -4.54 -22.43
N VAL A 50 -1.26 -3.49 -22.43
CA VAL A 50 -0.63 -3.00 -21.20
C VAL A 50 -1.66 -2.39 -20.25
N ALA A 51 -2.68 -1.70 -20.75
CA ALA A 51 -3.76 -1.16 -19.91
C ALA A 51 -4.50 -2.29 -19.17
N HIS A 52 -4.88 -3.34 -19.89
CA HIS A 52 -5.55 -4.50 -19.33
C HIS A 52 -4.68 -5.25 -18.33
N TYR A 53 -3.38 -5.42 -18.61
CA TYR A 53 -2.44 -5.99 -17.66
C TYR A 53 -2.36 -5.19 -16.35
N LEU A 54 -2.32 -3.86 -16.43
CA LEU A 54 -2.31 -3.00 -15.23
C LEU A 54 -3.59 -3.18 -14.41
N ASP A 55 -4.75 -3.28 -15.06
CA ASP A 55 -6.03 -3.51 -14.38
C ASP A 55 -6.02 -4.83 -13.60
N GLU A 56 -5.72 -5.94 -14.27
CA GLU A 56 -5.81 -7.28 -13.67
C GLU A 56 -4.69 -7.61 -12.69
N LYS A 57 -3.48 -7.10 -12.91
CA LYS A 57 -2.29 -7.55 -12.15
C LYS A 57 -1.83 -6.57 -11.10
N ILE A 58 -2.27 -5.31 -11.16
CA ILE A 58 -1.78 -4.25 -10.27
C ILE A 58 -2.93 -3.52 -9.61
N ILE A 59 -3.83 -2.91 -10.39
CA ILE A 59 -4.83 -1.96 -9.87
C ILE A 59 -5.90 -2.69 -9.05
N GLU A 60 -6.37 -3.86 -9.49
CA GLU A 60 -7.40 -4.63 -8.78
C GLU A 60 -6.99 -4.94 -7.33
N TYR A 61 -5.77 -5.43 -7.11
CA TYR A 61 -5.26 -5.83 -5.79
C TYR A 61 -4.89 -4.65 -4.88
N GLN A 62 -4.44 -3.53 -5.45
CA GLN A 62 -3.96 -2.37 -4.67
C GLN A 62 -5.01 -1.85 -3.69
N SER A 63 -6.29 -1.90 -4.05
CA SER A 63 -7.38 -1.48 -3.17
C SER A 63 -7.47 -2.34 -1.90
N GLY A 64 -7.28 -3.65 -2.03
CA GLY A 64 -7.26 -4.61 -0.91
C GLY A 64 -6.05 -4.38 -0.01
N VAL A 65 -4.85 -4.29 -0.58
CA VAL A 65 -3.62 -4.06 0.19
C VAL A 65 -3.67 -2.74 0.97
N ILE A 66 -4.13 -1.65 0.35
CA ILE A 66 -4.30 -0.35 1.01
C ILE A 66 -5.33 -0.45 2.15
N ARG A 67 -6.43 -1.18 1.95
CA ARG A 67 -7.46 -1.42 2.97
C ARG A 67 -6.88 -2.17 4.17
N ASP A 68 -6.13 -3.25 3.93
CA ASP A 68 -5.55 -4.09 4.97
C ASP A 68 -4.52 -3.33 5.79
N LEU A 69 -3.58 -2.64 5.13
CA LEU A 69 -2.60 -1.79 5.81
C LEU A 69 -3.25 -0.69 6.65
N THR A 70 -4.32 -0.05 6.14
CA THR A 70 -5.07 0.95 6.90
C THR A 70 -5.76 0.34 8.12
N GLY A 71 -6.30 -0.87 7.98
CA GLY A 71 -6.89 -1.63 9.08
C GLY A 71 -5.87 -2.02 10.15
N HIS A 72 -4.69 -2.49 9.74
CA HIS A 72 -3.58 -2.81 10.64
C HIS A 72 -3.11 -1.58 11.41
N ILE A 73 -2.94 -0.44 10.75
CA ILE A 73 -2.59 0.83 11.41
C ILE A 73 -3.64 1.23 12.45
N HIS A 74 -4.92 1.12 12.10
CA HIS A 74 -6.02 1.44 13.02
C HIS A 74 -6.00 0.55 14.25
N ASN A 75 -5.87 -0.77 14.07
CA ASN A 75 -5.83 -1.74 15.16
C ASN A 75 -4.59 -1.54 16.05
N LEU A 76 -3.42 -1.35 15.45
CA LEU A 76 -2.19 -1.11 16.19
C LEU A 76 -2.26 0.20 16.97
N GLN A 77 -2.86 1.24 16.41
CA GLN A 77 -3.06 2.51 17.12
C GLN A 77 -3.96 2.35 18.34
N ALA A 78 -5.00 1.53 18.25
CA ALA A 78 -5.84 1.20 19.41
C ALA A 78 -5.05 0.42 20.46
N ILE A 79 -4.30 -0.61 20.06
CA ILE A 79 -3.49 -1.45 20.96
C ILE A 79 -2.45 -0.62 21.73
N LEU A 80 -1.74 0.29 21.05
CA LEU A 80 -0.71 1.13 21.68
C LEU A 80 -1.28 2.14 22.68
N GLY A 81 -2.59 2.44 22.60
CA GLY A 81 -3.30 3.29 23.55
C GLY A 81 -3.64 2.61 24.88
N GLU A 82 -3.56 1.28 24.94
CA GLU A 82 -3.95 0.49 26.10
C GLU A 82 -2.82 0.35 27.14
N SER A 83 -3.23 0.03 28.37
CA SER A 83 -2.29 -0.30 29.46
C SER A 83 -1.56 -1.63 29.22
N THR A 84 -2.16 -2.53 28.44
CA THR A 84 -1.65 -3.88 28.10
C THR A 84 -0.94 -3.93 26.75
N ARG A 85 -0.37 -2.80 26.30
CA ARG A 85 0.20 -2.62 24.95
C ARG A 85 1.19 -3.71 24.52
N ASP A 86 2.06 -4.18 25.41
CA ASP A 86 3.10 -5.17 25.06
C ASP A 86 2.49 -6.53 24.71
N LEU A 87 1.48 -6.96 25.49
CA LEU A 87 0.72 -8.17 25.21
C LEU A 87 -0.10 -8.02 23.93
N GLY A 88 -0.76 -6.87 23.76
CA GLY A 88 -1.53 -6.58 22.55
C GLY A 88 -0.66 -6.56 21.30
N LEU A 89 0.56 -6.02 21.38
CA LEU A 89 1.53 -6.02 20.29
C LEU A 89 1.96 -7.44 19.93
N HIS A 90 2.26 -8.27 20.92
CA HIS A 90 2.59 -9.68 20.71
C HIS A 90 1.44 -10.46 20.04
N MET A 91 0.20 -10.27 20.51
CA MET A 91 -0.98 -10.91 19.90
C MET A 91 -1.25 -10.41 18.48
N PHE A 92 -0.99 -9.14 18.22
CA PHE A 92 -1.10 -8.56 16.87
C PHE A 92 -0.08 -9.16 15.91
N ASP A 93 1.17 -9.35 16.36
CA ASP A 93 2.21 -10.04 15.59
C ASP A 93 1.82 -11.49 15.29
N GLU A 94 1.32 -12.23 16.29
CA GLU A 94 0.82 -13.59 16.07
C GLU A 94 -0.36 -13.66 15.09
N TYR A 95 -1.25 -12.67 15.11
CA TYR A 95 -2.36 -12.58 14.17
C TYR A 95 -1.84 -12.40 12.74
N LEU A 96 -0.88 -11.49 12.53
CA LEU A 96 -0.27 -11.26 11.22
C LEU A 96 0.50 -12.48 10.70
N ALA A 97 1.16 -13.23 11.58
CA ALA A 97 1.89 -14.44 11.19
C ALA A 97 0.98 -15.60 10.74
N LYS A 98 -0.32 -15.56 11.05
CA LYS A 98 -1.32 -16.58 10.71
C LYS A 98 -2.21 -16.18 9.53
N ALA A 99 -2.19 -14.91 9.13
CA ALA A 99 -2.94 -14.36 8.00
C ALA A 99 -2.24 -14.72 6.68
#